data_AF-A0AAV4C2E4-F1
#
_entry.id   AF-A0AAV4C2E4-F1
#
_cell.length_a   1.000
_cell.length_b   1.000
_cell.length_c   1.000
_cell.angle_alpha   90.00
_cell.angle_beta   90.00
_cell.angle_gamma   90.00
#
_symmetry.space_group_name_H-M   'P 1'
#
loop_
_entity.id
_entity.type
_entity.pdbx_description
1 polymer ?
#
loop_
_entity_poly.entity_id
_entity_poly.type
_entity_poly.pdbx_seq_one_letter_code
_entity_poly.pdbx_strand_id
1 'polypeptide(L)'
;MLRFNQWIGVVFATAHGKDPIDGIGGTIKRAVWRAILQQRAIINSASEFAEIAKETCPNIKIFYISNSKEEIASVREDLQKYWKENVPKTIADTRKFHFFKQNCDVEAELEVTEVSIFTTVELGYNGTH
;
A
#
# COMPACT_ATOMS: atom_id res chain seq x y z
N MET A 1 29.91 11.43 6.00
CA MET A 1 29.17 11.90 4.81
C MET A 1 28.46 10.71 4.19
N LEU A 2 27.28 10.35 4.71
CA LEU A 2 26.52 9.18 4.27
C LEU A 2 25.70 9.57 3.03
N ARG A 3 25.86 8.82 1.93
CA ARG A 3 25.17 9.06 0.67
C ARG A 3 23.71 8.60 0.82
N PHE A 4 22.77 9.55 0.73
CA PHE A 4 21.31 9.37 0.79
C PHE A 4 20.68 8.57 -0.37
N ASN A 5 21.47 7.83 -1.15
CA ASN A 5 20.96 7.05 -2.29
C ASN A 5 20.27 5.74 -1.89
N GLN A 6 20.23 5.39 -0.60
CA GLN A 6 19.70 4.11 -0.13
C GLN A 6 18.27 4.19 0.45
N TRP A 7 17.72 5.40 0.64
CA TRP A 7 16.34 5.59 1.11
C TRP A 7 15.30 5.73 -0.03
N ILE A 8 15.75 5.67 -1.28
CA ILE A 8 14.89 5.52 -2.47
C ILE A 8 14.37 4.07 -2.59
N GLY A 9 14.72 3.18 -1.65
CA GLY A 9 14.42 1.73 -1.72
C GLY A 9 13.07 1.25 -1.18
N VAL A 10 12.19 2.11 -0.64
CA VAL A 10 10.80 1.72 -0.30
C VAL A 10 9.81 2.46 -1.20
N VAL A 11 10.09 2.40 -2.50
CA VAL A 11 9.37 3.17 -3.55
C VAL A 11 8.47 2.29 -4.41
N PHE A 12 8.42 0.97 -4.21
CA PHE A 12 7.69 0.10 -5.14
C PHE A 12 6.16 0.04 -4.97
N ALA A 13 5.61 0.36 -3.80
CA ALA A 13 4.14 0.34 -3.61
C ALA A 13 3.47 1.72 -3.69
N THR A 14 4.23 2.83 -3.59
CA THR A 14 3.68 4.20 -3.47
C THR A 14 4.09 5.13 -4.63
N ALA A 15 4.74 4.60 -5.67
CA ALA A 15 5.23 5.40 -6.80
C ALA A 15 4.55 5.08 -8.13
N HIS A 16 3.63 4.13 -8.18
CA HIS A 16 2.90 3.82 -9.41
C HIS A 16 1.69 4.71 -9.68
N GLY A 17 1.51 5.81 -8.94
CA GLY A 17 0.77 6.99 -9.41
C GLY A 17 -0.65 6.71 -9.87
N LYS A 18 -1.36 5.80 -9.20
CA LYS A 18 -2.68 5.31 -9.63
C LYS A 18 -3.80 5.54 -8.63
N ASP A 19 -3.48 5.93 -7.39
CA ASP A 19 -4.50 6.08 -6.33
C ASP A 19 -4.44 7.45 -5.63
N PRO A 20 -5.56 7.94 -5.05
CA PRO A 20 -5.63 9.23 -4.33
C PRO A 20 -4.60 9.38 -3.20
N ILE A 21 -4.13 8.25 -2.67
CA ILE A 21 -3.11 8.15 -1.62
C ILE A 21 -1.76 8.75 -2.07
N ASP A 22 -1.47 8.73 -3.37
CA ASP A 22 -0.25 9.29 -3.95
C ASP A 22 -0.18 10.82 -3.81
N GLY A 23 -1.34 11.49 -3.79
CA GLY A 23 -1.44 12.95 -3.65
C GLY A 23 -0.99 13.44 -2.27
N ILE A 24 -1.41 12.75 -1.20
CA ILE A 24 -1.04 13.09 0.18
C ILE A 24 0.43 12.77 0.42
N GLY A 25 0.87 11.56 0.04
CA GLY A 25 2.27 11.15 0.19
C GLY A 25 3.24 12.05 -0.60
N GLY A 26 2.89 12.38 -1.84
CA GLY A 26 3.66 13.32 -2.66
C GLY A 26 3.70 14.74 -2.07
N THR A 27 2.62 15.20 -1.47
CA THR A 27 2.56 16.51 -0.81
C THR A 27 3.46 16.59 0.41
N ILE A 28 3.41 15.58 1.29
CA ILE A 28 4.30 15.50 2.46
C ILE A 28 5.76 15.47 2.03
N LYS A 29 6.12 14.58 1.09
CA LYS A 29 7.50 14.48 0.58
C LYS A 29 8.00 15.81 0.04
N ARG A 30 7.20 16.51 -0.77
CA ARG A 30 7.56 17.84 -1.31
C ARG A 30 7.73 18.88 -0.21
N ALA A 31 6.84 18.91 0.78
CA ALA A 31 6.88 19.89 1.87
C ALA A 31 8.15 19.71 2.73
N VAL A 32 8.44 18.47 3.13
CA VAL A 32 9.66 18.14 3.88
C VAL A 32 10.92 18.42 3.06
N TRP A 33 10.93 18.04 1.77
CA TRP A 33 12.05 18.31 0.88
C TRP A 33 12.36 19.81 0.74
N ARG A 34 11.31 20.65 0.62
CA ARG A 34 11.48 22.11 0.60
C ARG A 34 12.05 22.65 1.91
N ALA A 35 11.73 22.05 3.06
CA ALA A 35 12.32 22.43 4.34
C ALA A 35 13.82 22.09 4.40
N ILE A 36 14.22 20.94 3.87
CA ILE A 36 15.64 20.53 3.77
C ILE A 36 16.41 21.47 2.84
N LEU A 37 15.89 21.74 1.63
CA LEU A 37 16.50 22.70 0.70
C LEU A 37 16.55 24.12 1.30
N GLN A 38 15.54 24.44 2.12
CA GLN A 38 15.44 25.60 3.00
C GLN A 38 16.60 25.74 4.01
N GLN A 39 17.38 24.68 4.22
CA GLN A 39 18.25 24.48 5.38
C GLN A 39 17.51 24.67 6.71
N ARG A 40 16.18 24.47 6.72
CA ARG A 40 15.33 24.59 7.91
C ARG A 40 15.23 23.28 8.69
N ALA A 41 15.64 22.16 8.09
CA ALA A 41 15.64 20.85 8.72
C ALA A 41 16.80 19.98 8.22
N ILE A 42 17.37 19.18 9.12
CA ILE A 42 18.29 18.10 8.80
C ILE A 42 17.64 16.81 9.31
N ILE A 43 17.47 15.82 8.44
CA ILE A 43 16.73 14.60 8.75
C ILE A 43 17.64 13.41 8.52
N ASN A 44 17.92 12.65 9.58
CA ASN A 44 18.76 11.46 9.58
C ASN A 44 17.99 10.20 10.01
N SER A 45 16.77 10.35 10.52
CA SER A 45 15.93 9.26 11.01
C SER A 45 14.48 9.37 10.52
N ALA A 46 13.75 8.24 10.59
CA ALA A 46 12.34 8.20 10.21
C ALA A 46 11.43 8.97 11.19
N SER A 47 11.79 9.03 12.47
CA SER A 47 11.09 9.83 13.47
C SER A 47 11.23 11.32 13.18
N GLU A 48 12.45 11.79 12.88
CA GLU A 48 12.69 13.18 12.48
C GLU A 48 11.91 13.54 11.21
N PHE A 49 11.83 12.62 10.24
CA PHE A 49 11.00 12.84 9.05
C PHE A 49 9.53 13.08 9.42
N ALA A 50 8.98 12.26 10.31
CA ALA A 50 7.59 12.38 10.74
C ALA A 50 7.32 13.68 11.51
N GLU A 51 8.27 14.15 12.32
CA GLU A 51 8.19 15.42 13.04
C GLU A 51 8.16 16.62 12.08
N ILE A 52 9.12 16.70 11.16
CA ILE A 52 9.18 17.77 10.16
C ILE A 52 7.96 17.71 9.23
N ALA A 53 7.46 16.52 8.93
CA ALA A 53 6.25 16.36 8.15
C ALA A 53 5.01 16.94 8.87
N LYS A 54 4.87 16.73 10.18
CA LYS A 54 3.78 17.33 10.98
C LYS A 54 3.86 18.85 11.01
N GLU A 55 5.06 19.40 11.16
CA GLU A 55 5.29 20.85 11.16
C GLU A 55 4.95 21.47 9.81
N THR A 56 5.42 20.87 8.72
CA THR A 56 5.25 21.41 7.36
C THR A 56 3.87 21.17 6.77
N CYS A 57 3.12 20.20 7.28
CA CYS A 57 1.78 19.83 6.82
C CYS A 57 0.77 19.76 8.00
N PRO A 58 0.42 20.89 8.65
CA PRO A 58 -0.39 20.90 9.87
C PRO A 58 -1.82 20.36 9.67
N ASN A 59 -2.34 20.41 8.44
CA ASN A 59 -3.67 19.92 8.09
C ASN A 59 -3.69 18.41 7.78
N ILE A 60 -2.54 17.74 7.77
CA ILE A 60 -2.44 16.30 7.51
C ILE A 60 -2.08 15.60 8.82
N LYS A 61 -2.92 14.65 9.24
CA LYS A 61 -2.64 13.83 10.43
C LYS A 61 -1.58 12.79 10.07
N ILE A 62 -0.40 12.92 10.67
CA ILE A 62 0.74 12.04 10.43
C ILE A 62 1.03 11.25 11.70
N PHE A 63 1.06 9.93 11.58
CA PHE A 63 1.40 9.02 12.68
C PHE A 63 2.75 8.39 12.40
N TYR A 64 3.65 8.46 13.37
CA TYR A 64 4.89 7.70 13.35
C TYR A 64 4.64 6.39 14.09
N ILE A 65 4.86 5.27 13.40
CA ILE A 65 4.73 3.94 13.99
C ILE A 65 6.14 3.45 14.26
N SER A 66 6.44 3.18 15.53
CA SER A 66 7.72 2.59 15.91
C SER A 66 7.75 1.12 15.48
N ASN A 67 8.91 0.56 15.15
CA ASN A 67 9.05 -0.86 14.82
C ASN A 67 8.87 -1.78 16.05
N SER A 68 8.12 -1.37 17.08
CA SER A 68 7.76 -2.28 18.16
C SER A 68 6.89 -3.38 17.55
N LYS A 69 7.39 -4.62 17.63
CA LYS A 69 6.75 -5.78 17.03
C LYS A 69 5.35 -5.98 17.63
N GLU A 70 5.20 -5.54 18.86
CA GLU A 70 4.01 -5.59 19.69
C GLU A 70 2.91 -4.66 19.17
N GLU A 71 3.20 -3.40 18.80
CA GLU A 71 2.20 -2.48 18.24
C GLU A 71 1.71 -2.93 16.87
N ILE A 72 2.62 -3.44 16.03
CA ILE A 72 2.25 -3.95 14.70
C ILE A 72 1.40 -5.22 14.83
N ALA A 73 1.75 -6.10 15.79
CA ALA A 73 0.98 -7.31 16.05
C ALA A 73 -0.42 -7.02 16.58
N SER A 74 -0.58 -6.07 17.52
CA SER A 74 -1.88 -5.74 18.09
C SER A 74 -2.83 -5.15 17.04
N VAL A 75 -2.36 -4.21 16.20
CA VAL A 75 -3.17 -3.66 15.10
C VAL A 75 -3.57 -4.75 14.10
N ARG A 76 -2.66 -5.69 13.81
CA ARG A 76 -2.96 -6.82 12.94
C ARG A 76 -4.06 -7.70 13.52
N GLU A 77 -4.02 -7.99 14.82
CA GLU A 77 -5.04 -8.79 15.51
C GLU A 77 -6.40 -8.08 15.50
N ASP A 78 -6.43 -6.77 15.76
CA ASP A 78 -7.65 -5.96 15.71
C ASP A 78 -8.28 -5.95 14.32
N LEU A 79 -7.46 -5.77 13.27
CA LEU A 79 -7.93 -5.83 11.89
C LEU A 79 -8.44 -7.22 11.53
N GLN A 80 -7.73 -8.28 11.92
CA GLN A 80 -8.17 -9.66 11.68
C GLN A 80 -9.50 -9.96 12.38
N LYS A 81 -9.68 -9.48 13.61
CA LYS A 81 -10.94 -9.57 14.34
C LYS A 81 -12.06 -8.83 13.60
N TYR A 82 -11.80 -7.58 13.20
CA TYR A 82 -12.76 -6.78 12.44
C TYR A 82 -13.18 -7.48 11.14
N TRP A 83 -12.25 -8.04 10.38
CA TRP A 83 -12.54 -8.77 9.14
C TRP A 83 -13.32 -10.07 9.36
N LYS A 84 -13.05 -10.79 10.47
CA LYS A 84 -13.81 -11.99 10.85
C LYS A 84 -15.23 -11.66 11.27
N GLU A 85 -15.41 -10.58 12.01
CA GLU A 85 -16.73 -10.12 12.48
C GLU A 85 -17.55 -9.49 11.33
N ASN A 86 -16.86 -8.80 10.42
CA ASN A 86 -17.46 -8.12 9.27
C ASN A 86 -17.05 -8.82 7.97
N VAL A 87 -17.46 -10.08 7.83
CA VAL A 87 -17.22 -10.85 6.60
C VAL A 87 -17.79 -10.05 5.42
N PRO A 88 -16.96 -9.70 4.42
CA PRO A 88 -17.42 -8.95 3.27
C PRO A 88 -18.56 -9.70 2.59
N LYS A 89 -19.73 -9.06 2.51
CA LYS A 89 -20.88 -9.59 1.80
C LYS A 89 -20.81 -9.13 0.35
N THR A 90 -21.07 -10.06 -0.56
CA THR A 90 -21.23 -9.73 -1.97
C THR A 90 -22.35 -8.71 -2.12
N ILE A 91 -22.09 -7.63 -2.86
CA ILE A 91 -23.12 -6.64 -3.18
C ILE A 91 -24.09 -7.32 -4.16
N ALA A 92 -25.38 -7.24 -3.87
CA ALA A 92 -26.40 -7.79 -4.77
C ALA A 92 -26.25 -7.19 -6.19
N ASP A 93 -26.49 -8.01 -7.21
CA ASP A 93 -26.40 -7.65 -8.62
C ASP A 93 -25.01 -7.20 -9.12
N THR A 94 -23.95 -7.54 -8.38
CA THR A 94 -22.57 -7.40 -8.87
C THR A 94 -22.04 -8.69 -9.50
N ARG A 95 -21.15 -8.55 -10.50
CA ARG A 95 -20.58 -9.69 -11.23
C ARG A 95 -19.54 -10.40 -10.35
N LYS A 96 -19.62 -11.74 -10.30
CA LYS A 96 -18.66 -12.57 -9.56
C LYS A 96 -17.27 -12.62 -10.22
N PHE A 97 -17.23 -12.53 -11.55
CA PHE A 97 -16.00 -12.63 -12.33
C PHE A 97 -15.47 -11.24 -12.70
N HIS A 98 -14.18 -11.03 -12.48
CA HIS A 98 -13.50 -9.75 -12.67
C HIS A 98 -12.79 -9.64 -14.01
N PHE A 99 -12.46 -10.79 -14.63
CA PHE A 99 -11.71 -10.83 -15.89
C PHE A 99 -12.31 -11.87 -16.84
N PHE A 100 -12.45 -11.47 -18.10
CA PHE A 100 -12.97 -12.30 -19.18
C PHE A 100 -12.00 -12.18 -20.35
N LYS A 101 -11.51 -13.31 -20.86
CA LYS A 101 -10.59 -13.35 -21.99
C LYS A 101 -11.07 -14.40 -22.99
N GLN A 102 -11.06 -14.05 -24.27
CA GLN A 102 -11.32 -15.02 -25.32
C GLN A 102 -10.15 -15.99 -25.42
N ASN A 103 -10.46 -17.29 -25.46
CA ASN A 103 -9.46 -18.31 -25.73
C ASN A 103 -9.07 -18.22 -27.22
N CYS A 104 -7.79 -17.96 -27.51
CA CYS A 104 -7.32 -17.83 -28.90
C CYS A 104 -7.19 -19.18 -29.60
N ASP A 105 -7.07 -20.27 -28.84
CA ASP A 105 -6.78 -21.61 -29.37
C ASP A 105 -8.05 -22.39 -29.72
N VAL A 106 -9.21 -21.97 -29.22
CA VAL A 106 -10.50 -22.61 -29.45
C VAL A 106 -11.55 -21.53 -29.74
N GLU A 107 -12.09 -21.51 -30.96
CA GLU A 107 -13.22 -20.63 -31.28
C GLU A 107 -14.41 -20.98 -30.38
N ALA A 108 -14.96 -19.96 -29.71
CA ALA A 108 -16.10 -20.01 -28.78
C ALA A 108 -15.83 -20.40 -27.31
N GLU A 109 -14.57 -20.46 -26.86
CA GLU A 109 -14.25 -20.59 -25.42
C GLU A 109 -13.87 -19.25 -24.76
N LEU A 110 -14.32 -19.06 -23.52
CA LEU A 110 -14.06 -17.88 -22.71
C LEU A 110 -13.38 -18.30 -21.39
N GLU A 111 -12.19 -17.77 -21.16
CA GLU A 111 -11.49 -17.91 -19.89
C GLU A 111 -11.99 -16.82 -18.92
N VAL A 112 -12.37 -17.23 -17.71
CA VAL A 112 -12.94 -16.34 -16.68
C VAL A 112 -12.19 -16.50 -15.37
N THR A 113 -11.93 -15.38 -14.70
CA THR A 113 -11.24 -15.39 -13.39
C THR A 113 -12.03 -14.58 -12.37
N GLU A 114 -12.22 -15.16 -11.18
CA GLU A 114 -12.81 -14.46 -10.02
C GLU A 114 -11.87 -13.40 -9.44
N VAL A 115 -10.59 -13.47 -9.80
CA VAL A 115 -9.51 -12.59 -9.36
C VAL A 115 -9.00 -11.79 -10.56
N SER A 116 -8.63 -10.53 -10.33
CA SER A 116 -7.98 -9.70 -11.35
C SER A 116 -6.62 -10.28 -11.76
N ILE A 117 -6.24 -10.14 -13.04
CA ILE A 117 -4.94 -10.62 -13.56
C ILE A 117 -3.73 -10.00 -12.86
N PHE A 118 -3.93 -8.88 -12.16
CA PHE A 118 -2.88 -8.15 -11.44
C PHE A 118 -2.69 -8.63 -10.00
N THR A 119 -3.52 -9.55 -9.52
CA THR A 119 -3.40 -10.12 -8.18
C THR A 119 -2.62 -11.42 -8.27
N THR A 120 -1.41 -11.46 -7.70
CA THR A 120 -0.67 -12.71 -7.53
C THR A 120 -1.38 -13.55 -6.46
N VAL A 121 -2.00 -14.66 -6.87
CA VAL A 121 -2.55 -15.66 -5.94
C VAL A 121 -1.51 -16.77 -5.84
N GLU A 122 -0.95 -16.98 -4.65
CA GLU A 122 -0.17 -18.20 -4.38
C GLU A 122 -1.14 -19.39 -4.39
N LEU A 123 -1.13 -20.17 -5.47
CA LEU A 123 -1.88 -21.42 -5.54
C LEU A 123 -1.11 -22.48 -4.75
N GLY A 124 -1.58 -22.78 -3.54
CA GLY A 124 -1.16 -23.97 -2.80
C GLY A 124 -1.65 -25.22 -3.51
N TYR A 125 -0.74 -25.99 -4.10
CA TYR A 125 -1.04 -27.29 -4.69
C TYR A 125 -1.16 -28.33 -3.57
N ASN A 126 -2.39 -28.71 -3.22
CA ASN A 126 -2.67 -29.92 -2.45
C ASN A 126 -3.01 -31.05 -3.42
N GLY A 127 -2.00 -31.64 -4.06
CA GLY A 127 -2.15 -32.89 -4.78
C GLY A 127 -2.22 -34.06 -3.81
N THR A 128 -3.39 -34.68 -3.70
CA THR A 128 -3.52 -36.04 -3.16
C THR A 128 -3.57 -37.03 -4.31
N HIS A 129 -2.55 -37.89 -4.40
CA HIS A 129 -2.66 -39.24 -4.96
C HIS A 129 -2.12 -40.21 -3.91
#